data_AF-A0A7V5N4C0-F1
#
_entry.id   AF-A0A7V5N4C0-F1
#
_cell.length_a   1.000
_cell.length_b   1.000
_cell.length_c   1.000
_cell.angle_alpha   90.00
_cell.angle_beta   90.00
_cell.angle_gamma   90.00
#
_symmetry.space_group_name_H-M   'P 1'
#
loop_
_entity.id
_entity.type
_entity.pdbx_description
1 polymer ?
#
loop_
_entity_poly.entity_id
_entity_poly.type
_entity_poly.pdbx_seq_one_letter_code
_entity_poly.pdbx_strand_id
1 'polypeptide(L)' 'MAAGKKLGRFELQRMKDEGKKAVWITAYDYWTAYFGEQAGMDMLLVG' A
#
# COMPACT_ATOMS: atom_id res chain seq x y z
N MET A 1 7.69 14.84 4.94
CA MET A 1 7.21 14.07 3.78
C MET A 1 5.75 13.79 4.02
N ALA A 2 4.86 14.26 3.13
CA ALA A 2 3.42 14.07 3.29
C ALA A 2 3.12 12.57 3.23
N ALA A 3 2.46 12.03 4.26
CA ALA A 3 1.95 10.66 4.20
C ALA A 3 1.06 10.58 2.94
N GLY A 4 1.42 9.70 2.01
CA GLY A 4 0.64 9.48 0.78
C GLY A 4 -0.82 9.18 1.13
N LYS A 5 -1.74 9.52 0.23
CA LYS A 5 -3.18 9.25 0.41
C LYS A 5 -3.37 7.78 0.80
N LYS A 6 -3.98 7.52 1.96
CA LYS A 6 -4.29 6.15 2.39
C LYS A 6 -5.21 5.48 1.37
N LEU A 7 -4.78 4.37 0.80
CA LEU A 7 -5.57 3.57 -0.12
C LEU A 7 -6.63 2.78 0.64
N GLY A 8 -7.90 3.06 0.35
CA GLY A 8 -9.03 2.29 0.84
C GLY A 8 -9.50 1.27 -0.21
N ARG A 9 -10.45 0.42 0.18
CA ARG A 9 -11.06 -0.60 -0.71
C ARG A 9 -11.54 -0.02 -2.05
N PHE A 10 -12.19 1.13 -2.03
CA PHE A 10 -12.72 1.76 -3.25
C PHE A 10 -11.61 2.26 -4.19
N GLU A 11 -10.47 2.69 -3.65
CA GLU A 11 -9.33 3.10 -4.46
C GLU A 11 -8.67 1.89 -5.12
N LEU A 12 -8.54 0.77 -4.41
CA LEU A 12 -8.05 -0.48 -4.99
C LEU A 12 -8.97 -1.00 -6.11
N GLN A 13 -10.29 -0.89 -5.93
CA GLN A 13 -11.25 -1.22 -6.99
C GLN A 13 -11.07 -0.31 -8.20
N ARG A 14 -10.93 1.00 -7.97
CA ARG A 14 -10.65 1.97 -9.04
C ARG A 14 -9.33 1.68 -9.76
N MET A 15 -8.27 1.31 -9.04
CA MET A 15 -6.99 0.91 -9.64
C MET A 15 -7.16 -0.30 -10.56
N LYS A 16 -7.95 -1.29 -10.14
CA LYS A 16 -8.30 -2.44 -10.99
C LYS A 16 -9.05 -2.02 -12.25
N ASP A 17 -10.04 -1.13 -12.13
CA ASP A 17 -10.84 -0.65 -13.27
C ASP A 17 -10.01 0.19 -14.25
N GLU A 18 -9.03 0.95 -13.74
CA GLU A 18 -8.07 1.74 -14.52
C GLU A 18 -6.89 0.91 -15.07
N GLY A 19 -6.83 -0.40 -14.78
CA GLY A 19 -5.74 -1.27 -15.20
C GLY A 19 -4.41 -1.03 -14.49
N LYS A 20 -4.40 -0.26 -13.41
CA LYS A 20 -3.22 0.00 -12.56
C LYS A 20 -2.96 -1.19 -11.64
N LYS A 21 -1.73 -1.69 -11.63
CA LYS A 21 -1.33 -2.79 -10.76
C LYS A 21 -1.10 -2.26 -9.35
N ALA A 22 -1.69 -2.93 -8.36
CA ALA A 22 -1.39 -2.71 -6.96
C ALA A 22 -0.18 -3.56 -6.53
N VAL A 23 0.68 -3.00 -5.70
CA VAL A 23 1.86 -3.66 -5.14
C VAL A 23 1.73 -3.71 -3.62
N TRP A 24 1.92 -4.89 -3.04
CA TRP A 24 1.89 -5.07 -1.59
C TRP A 24 3.07 -5.91 -1.10
N ILE A 25 3.41 -5.72 0.17
CA ILE A 25 4.43 -6.50 0.86
C ILE A 25 3.87 -7.00 2.19
N THR A 26 4.35 -8.16 2.64
CA THR A 26 4.06 -8.64 3.99
C THR A 26 4.91 -7.88 5.00
N ALA A 27 4.30 -7.38 6.07
CA ALA A 27 5.00 -6.69 7.14
C ALA A 27 4.50 -7.20 8.50
N TYR A 28 5.42 -7.61 9.37
CA TYR A 28 5.10 -8.15 10.70
C TYR A 28 5.66 -7.29 11.83
N ASP A 29 6.46 -6.28 11.50
CA ASP A 29 7.12 -5.39 12.43
C ASP A 29 7.04 -3.93 11.96
N TYR A 30 7.29 -3.01 12.88
CA TYR A 30 7.20 -1.57 12.63
C TYR A 30 8.19 -1.10 11.55
N TRP A 31 9.41 -1.63 11.50
CA TRP A 31 10.44 -1.15 10.59
C TRP A 31 10.11 -1.53 9.15
N THR A 32 9.70 -2.78 8.93
CA THR A 32 9.25 -3.25 7.61
C THR A 32 8.05 -2.45 7.13
N ALA A 33 7.08 -2.18 8.01
CA ALA A 33 5.93 -1.34 7.68
C ALA A 33 6.35 0.09 7.31
N TYR A 34 7.22 0.71 8.14
CA TYR A 34 7.70 2.07 7.94
C TYR A 34 8.42 2.24 6.61
N PHE A 35 9.36 1.33 6.29
CA PHE A 35 10.07 1.37 5.01
C PHE A 35 9.14 1.05 3.83
N GLY A 36 8.16 0.17 3.99
CA GLY A 36 7.15 -0.10 2.98
C GLY A 36 6.31 1.14 2.64
N GLU A 37 5.90 1.92 3.63
CA GLU A 37 5.19 3.19 3.41
C GLU A 37 6.10 4.23 2.71
N GLN A 38 7.36 4.35 3.12
CA GLN A 38 8.31 5.27 2.46
C GLN A 38 8.64 4.87 1.02
N ALA A 39 8.63 3.56 0.72
CA ALA A 39 8.83 3.03 -0.63
C ALA A 39 7.60 3.18 -1.55
N GLY A 40 6.46 3.65 -1.02
CA GLY A 40 5.23 3.84 -1.78
C GLY A 40 4.46 2.55 -2.06
N MET A 41 4.54 1.56 -1.16
CA MET A 41 3.71 0.35 -1.27
C MET A 41 2.22 0.69 -1.14
N ASP A 42 1.38 0.08 -1.97
CA ASP A 42 -0.06 0.35 -1.99
C ASP A 42 -0.78 -0.28 -0.78
N MET A 43 -0.23 -1.37 -0.24
CA MET A 43 -0.79 -2.07 0.91
C MET A 43 0.29 -2.84 1.68
N LEU A 44 0.15 -2.90 3.01
CA LEU A 44 0.91 -3.77 3.89
C LEU A 44 0.02 -4.92 4.35
N LEU A 45 0.48 -6.16 4.19
CA LEU A 45 -0.25 -7.36 4.60
C LEU A 45 0.38 -7.95 5.86
N VAL A 46 -0.43 -8.09 6.92
CA VAL A 46 -0.07 -8.93 8.05
C VAL A 46 -0.75 -10.28 7.80
N GLY A 47 0.05 -11.31 7.53
CA GLY A 47 -0.42 -12.67 7.31
C GLY A 47 -0.85 -13.37 8.59
#